data_AF-A0A6V8E682-F1
#
_entry.id   AF-A0A6V8E682-F1
#
_cell.length_a   1.000
_cell.length_b   1.000
_cell.length_c   1.000
_cell.angle_alpha   90.00
_cell.angle_beta   90.00
_cell.angle_gamma   90.00
#
_symmetry.space_group_name_H-M   'P 1'
#
loop_
_entity.id
_entity.type
_entity.pdbx_description
1 polymer ?
#
loop_
_entity_poly.entity_id
_entity_poly.type
_entity_poly.pdbx_seq_one_letter_code
_entity_poly.pdbx_strand_id
1 'polypeptide(L)'
;PSNIAHGYEQHGMAGDVIIYSKNGEGGTPIIHRAIMRVVAEQTVAPDRASTTPCPEEATYDEVRIAEDGMPGSCVLTWSVPGTSVKNVVNVTVHFDGTDAAYYDCKRPAHSGANYVVEPYLVVWQWAPSHEGMLTLGDNNKCSVDQGAGVTNGSAGVHSPSGVVGPIRNDWVIGVAGGEIPWLGTVKLMVGGPNSYGTRDVPLISFLALAAVIGGVVAAPLATESVFRWWLNRSPEMKDYVEDPAQEKVADFESE
;
A
#
# COMPACT_ATOMS: atom_id res chain seq x y z
N PRO A 1 10.68 -6.35 -17.38
CA PRO A 1 11.66 -5.46 -16.69
C PRO A 1 12.53 -6.24 -15.68
N SER A 2 13.86 -6.15 -15.79
CA SER A 2 14.84 -6.86 -14.94
C SER A 2 15.34 -6.05 -13.73
N ASN A 3 14.61 -5.00 -13.33
CA ASN A 3 15.00 -4.11 -12.24
C ASN A 3 14.53 -4.69 -10.88
N ILE A 4 15.42 -4.73 -9.88
CA ILE A 4 15.10 -5.24 -8.54
C ILE A 4 14.03 -4.43 -7.80
N ALA A 5 13.82 -3.18 -8.20
CA ALA A 5 12.78 -2.30 -7.65
C ALA A 5 11.42 -2.46 -8.37
N HIS A 6 11.34 -3.33 -9.38
CA HIS A 6 10.10 -3.60 -10.12
C HIS A 6 9.34 -4.79 -9.53
N GLY A 7 8.01 -4.72 -9.51
CA GLY A 7 7.13 -5.84 -9.18
C GLY A 7 6.94 -6.10 -7.68
N TYR A 8 7.29 -5.14 -6.82
CA TYR A 8 6.92 -5.20 -5.41
C TYR A 8 5.41 -5.02 -5.24
N GLU A 9 4.76 -5.89 -4.46
CA GLU A 9 3.32 -5.90 -4.25
C GLU A 9 2.95 -6.03 -2.77
N GLN A 10 1.94 -5.28 -2.35
CA GLN A 10 1.33 -5.36 -1.03
C GLN A 10 -0.19 -5.32 -1.15
N HIS A 11 -0.88 -6.20 -0.41
CA HIS A 11 -2.34 -6.35 -0.44
C HIS A 11 -2.91 -6.71 -1.83
N GLY A 12 -2.15 -7.48 -2.62
CA GLY A 12 -2.59 -7.98 -3.93
C GLY A 12 -2.53 -6.96 -5.07
N MET A 13 -1.85 -5.83 -4.86
CA MET A 13 -1.58 -4.81 -5.88
C MET A 13 -0.15 -4.27 -5.72
N ALA A 14 0.42 -3.69 -6.79
CA ALA A 14 1.77 -3.13 -6.78
C ALA A 14 1.94 -1.99 -5.76
N GLY A 15 3.11 -1.89 -5.14
CA GLY A 15 3.43 -0.85 -4.17
C GLY A 15 2.80 -1.06 -2.79
N ASP A 16 3.33 -0.32 -1.80
CA ASP A 16 2.78 -0.28 -0.44
C ASP A 16 1.61 0.71 -0.34
N VAL A 17 0.71 0.48 0.62
CA VAL A 17 -0.22 1.51 1.06
C VAL A 17 0.44 2.30 2.18
N ILE A 18 0.55 3.62 2.01
CA ILE A 18 1.21 4.52 2.94
C ILE A 18 0.24 5.55 3.51
N ILE A 19 0.51 5.95 4.76
CA ILE A 19 -0.17 7.03 5.46
C ILE A 19 0.77 8.21 5.50
N TYR A 20 0.37 9.37 5.00
CA TYR A 20 1.26 10.52 4.90
C TYR A 20 0.55 11.86 5.17
N SER A 21 1.36 12.85 5.57
CA SER A 21 0.96 14.25 5.74
C SER A 21 1.02 15.00 4.40
N LYS A 22 -0.04 15.74 4.07
CA LYS A 22 -0.10 16.54 2.84
C LYS A 22 0.93 17.67 2.89
N ASN A 23 1.90 17.68 1.97
CA ASN A 23 2.99 18.67 1.94
C ASN A 23 3.77 18.82 3.27
N GLY A 24 3.79 17.77 4.10
CA GLY A 24 4.39 17.82 5.44
C GLY A 24 3.58 18.62 6.47
N GLU A 25 2.36 19.04 6.14
CA GLU A 25 1.50 19.86 6.98
C GLU A 25 0.65 19.03 7.95
N GLY A 26 0.25 19.66 9.06
CA GLY A 26 -0.70 19.06 10.00
C GLY A 26 -2.12 19.00 9.45
N GLY A 27 -2.88 17.99 9.86
CA GLY A 27 -4.28 17.80 9.47
C GLY A 27 -4.65 16.33 9.34
N THR A 28 -5.76 16.06 8.65
CA THR A 28 -6.15 14.68 8.33
C THR A 28 -5.16 14.06 7.34
N PRO A 29 -4.47 12.97 7.70
CA PRO A 29 -3.53 12.31 6.82
C PRO A 29 -4.26 11.60 5.67
N ILE A 30 -3.52 11.30 4.61
CA ILE A 30 -4.02 10.55 3.45
C ILE A 30 -3.47 9.13 3.50
N ILE A 31 -4.32 8.15 3.14
CA ILE A 31 -3.97 6.74 3.09
C ILE A 31 -4.10 6.30 1.63
N HIS A 32 -3.00 6.26 0.89
CA HIS A 32 -3.00 5.91 -0.53
C HIS A 32 -1.81 5.01 -0.88
N ARG A 33 -1.86 4.43 -2.07
CA ARG A 33 -0.81 3.54 -2.58
C ARG A 33 0.33 4.34 -3.17
N ALA A 34 1.56 3.97 -2.84
CA ALA A 34 2.76 4.47 -3.50
C ALA A 34 2.91 3.76 -4.86
N ILE A 35 2.75 4.49 -5.95
CA ILE A 35 2.73 3.95 -7.32
C ILE A 35 4.12 3.92 -7.94
N MET A 36 4.88 5.00 -7.75
CA MET A 36 6.27 5.10 -8.18
C MET A 36 7.01 6.11 -7.32
N ARG A 37 8.34 6.06 -7.35
CA ARG A 37 9.21 7.07 -6.75
C ARG A 37 9.98 7.77 -7.84
N VAL A 38 10.09 9.08 -7.74
CA VAL A 38 11.00 9.88 -8.55
C VAL A 38 12.18 10.31 -7.70
N VAL A 39 13.39 10.19 -8.24
CA VAL A 39 14.64 10.55 -7.56
C VAL A 39 15.40 11.58 -8.38
N ALA A 40 16.04 12.52 -7.70
CA ALA A 40 16.97 13.44 -8.34
C ALA A 40 18.21 12.67 -8.80
N GLU A 41 18.53 12.73 -10.09
CA GLU A 41 19.67 12.02 -10.68
C GLU A 41 20.89 12.94 -10.74
N GLN A 42 20.79 14.03 -11.51
CA GLN A 42 21.84 15.06 -11.57
C GLN A 42 21.39 16.30 -10.81
N THR A 43 22.28 16.79 -9.96
CA THR A 43 22.05 18.00 -9.16
C THR A 43 23.25 18.92 -9.21
N VAL A 44 23.01 20.21 -9.00
CA VAL A 44 24.06 21.22 -8.85
C VAL A 44 23.73 22.14 -7.70
N ALA A 45 24.77 22.67 -7.03
CA ALA A 45 24.60 23.71 -6.03
C ALA A 45 24.04 24.99 -6.71
N PRO A 46 23.03 25.63 -6.10
CA PRO A 46 22.49 26.88 -6.62
C PRO A 46 23.51 28.02 -6.54
N ASP A 47 23.44 28.96 -7.48
CA ASP A 47 24.12 30.24 -7.36
C ASP A 47 23.44 31.10 -6.30
N ARG A 48 24.00 31.09 -5.09
CA ARG A 48 23.47 31.79 -3.92
C ARG A 48 23.48 33.32 -4.05
N ALA A 49 24.22 33.88 -5.00
CA ALA A 49 24.28 35.32 -5.23
C ALA A 49 23.29 35.80 -6.31
N SER A 50 22.69 34.88 -7.05
CA SER A 50 21.77 35.16 -8.15
C SER A 50 20.31 35.19 -7.68
N THR A 51 19.49 36.00 -8.35
CA THR A 51 18.02 35.98 -8.20
C THR A 51 17.38 34.76 -8.86
N THR A 52 18.07 34.15 -9.83
CA THR A 52 17.69 32.88 -10.47
C THR A 52 18.80 31.88 -10.14
N PRO A 53 18.70 31.20 -8.99
CA PRO A 53 19.80 30.40 -8.45
C PRO A 53 20.06 29.12 -9.24
N CYS A 54 19.10 28.65 -10.04
CA CYS A 54 19.21 27.43 -10.82
C CYS A 54 19.37 27.70 -12.31
N PRO A 55 20.05 26.79 -13.04
CA PRO A 55 20.05 26.78 -14.51
C PRO A 55 18.64 26.70 -15.10
N GLU A 56 18.52 27.06 -16.38
CA GLU A 56 17.26 26.90 -17.13
C GLU A 56 16.81 25.42 -17.11
N GLU A 57 15.50 25.19 -17.01
CA GLU A 57 14.86 23.86 -16.91
C GLU A 57 15.13 23.07 -15.60
N ALA A 58 16.03 23.54 -14.74
CA ALA A 58 16.28 22.91 -13.45
C ALA A 58 15.17 23.23 -12.44
N THR A 59 14.85 22.24 -11.60
CA THR A 59 13.87 22.39 -10.52
C THR A 59 14.59 22.65 -9.20
N TYR A 60 14.24 23.73 -8.50
CA TYR A 60 14.81 24.05 -7.20
C TYR A 60 14.08 23.32 -6.08
N ASP A 61 14.79 22.46 -5.35
CA ASP A 61 14.32 21.84 -4.11
C ASP A 61 14.94 22.56 -2.91
N GLU A 62 14.13 23.32 -2.18
CA GLU A 62 14.55 24.12 -1.02
C GLU A 62 15.02 23.30 0.19
N VAL A 63 14.59 22.04 0.31
CA VAL A 63 14.86 21.18 1.48
C VAL A 63 16.09 20.32 1.25
N ARG A 64 16.33 19.90 0.01
CA ARG A 64 17.48 19.05 -0.33
C ARG A 64 18.79 19.78 -0.04
N ILE A 65 19.71 19.08 0.62
CA ILE A 65 21.06 19.59 0.88
C ILE A 65 21.88 19.49 -0.42
N ALA A 66 22.43 20.62 -0.87
CA ALA A 66 23.32 20.67 -2.03
C ALA A 66 24.75 20.23 -1.66
N GLU A 67 25.61 20.14 -2.67
CA GLU A 67 27.03 19.75 -2.51
C GLU A 67 27.81 20.72 -1.60
N ASP A 68 27.34 21.96 -1.45
CA ASP A 68 27.89 22.97 -0.55
C ASP A 68 27.54 22.74 0.93
N GLY A 69 26.72 21.71 1.23
CA GLY A 69 26.27 21.37 2.59
C GLY A 69 25.13 22.25 3.11
N MET A 70 24.58 23.15 2.29
CA MET A 70 23.46 24.02 2.65
C MET A 70 22.14 23.53 2.03
N PRO A 71 20.99 23.82 2.67
CA PRO A 71 19.68 23.52 2.09
C PRO A 71 19.44 24.33 0.81
N GLY A 72 18.73 23.73 -0.14
CA GLY A 72 18.50 24.28 -1.47
C GLY A 72 19.43 23.67 -2.50
N SER A 73 18.88 22.86 -3.40
CA SER A 73 19.61 22.19 -4.48
C SER A 73 18.85 22.33 -5.80
N CYS A 74 19.58 22.52 -6.90
CA CYS A 74 18.99 22.53 -8.24
C CYS A 74 19.04 21.11 -8.80
N VAL A 75 17.88 20.54 -9.12
CA VAL A 75 17.76 19.24 -9.77
C VAL A 75 17.68 19.45 -11.28
N LEU A 76 18.64 18.88 -12.00
CA LEU A 76 18.73 18.99 -13.46
C LEU A 76 17.93 17.89 -14.14
N THR A 77 17.99 16.68 -13.59
CA THR A 77 17.36 15.50 -14.18
C THR A 77 16.83 14.54 -13.12
N TRP A 78 15.91 13.70 -13.56
CA TRP A 78 15.16 12.76 -12.75
C TRP A 78 15.32 11.34 -13.28
N SER A 79 15.23 10.39 -12.36
CA SER A 79 15.13 8.97 -12.66
C SER A 79 13.94 8.36 -11.92
N VAL A 80 13.39 7.27 -12.47
CA VAL A 80 12.33 6.49 -11.83
C VAL A 80 12.85 5.07 -11.58
N PRO A 81 13.24 4.73 -10.35
CA PRO A 81 13.65 3.38 -10.02
C PRO A 81 12.56 2.37 -10.34
N GLY A 82 12.93 1.20 -10.88
CA GLY A 82 11.99 0.17 -11.29
C GLY A 82 11.55 0.27 -12.77
N THR A 83 11.91 1.34 -13.49
CA THR A 83 11.58 1.51 -14.91
C THR A 83 12.83 1.79 -15.77
N SER A 84 12.61 2.03 -17.07
CA SER A 84 13.63 2.43 -18.04
C SER A 84 13.98 3.92 -17.99
N VAL A 85 13.18 4.73 -17.31
CA VAL A 85 13.33 6.20 -17.24
C VAL A 85 14.50 6.58 -16.33
N LYS A 86 15.57 7.09 -16.94
CA LYS A 86 16.78 7.53 -16.22
C LYS A 86 17.34 8.80 -16.82
N ASN A 87 17.77 9.72 -15.95
CA ASN A 87 18.46 10.95 -16.32
C ASN A 87 17.69 11.79 -17.36
N VAL A 88 16.41 12.08 -17.09
CA VAL A 88 15.53 12.87 -17.97
C VAL A 88 15.09 14.18 -17.30
N VAL A 89 14.84 15.23 -18.09
CA VAL A 89 14.33 16.51 -17.57
C VAL A 89 12.86 16.41 -17.15
N ASN A 90 12.04 15.76 -17.98
CA ASN A 90 10.64 15.48 -17.71
C ASN A 90 10.38 13.98 -17.68
N VAL A 91 9.58 13.54 -16.71
CA VAL A 91 9.26 12.14 -16.48
C VAL A 91 8.01 11.74 -17.26
N THR A 92 8.13 10.72 -18.09
CA THR A 92 7.00 10.03 -18.72
C THR A 92 7.08 8.54 -18.43
N VAL A 93 6.01 7.97 -17.84
CA VAL A 93 5.93 6.54 -17.51
C VAL A 93 4.54 6.02 -17.89
N HIS A 94 4.53 4.90 -18.61
CA HIS A 94 3.30 4.18 -18.98
C HIS A 94 3.16 2.95 -18.07
N PHE A 95 2.04 2.85 -17.36
CA PHE A 95 1.69 1.70 -16.52
C PHE A 95 0.87 0.69 -17.33
N ASP A 96 1.46 0.22 -18.45
CA ASP A 96 0.84 -0.72 -19.40
C ASP A 96 1.31 -2.18 -19.20
N GLY A 97 2.19 -2.42 -18.22
CA GLY A 97 2.77 -3.74 -17.93
C GLY A 97 4.09 -4.04 -18.66
N THR A 98 4.59 -3.13 -19.50
CA THR A 98 5.84 -3.35 -20.26
C THR A 98 7.07 -2.82 -19.51
N ASP A 99 7.07 -1.53 -19.16
CA ASP A 99 8.16 -0.85 -18.45
C ASP A 99 7.89 -0.72 -16.95
N ALA A 100 6.66 -0.31 -16.60
CA ALA A 100 6.14 -0.29 -15.24
C ALA A 100 5.00 -1.32 -15.09
N ALA A 101 4.58 -1.56 -13.84
CA ALA A 101 3.44 -2.42 -13.54
C ALA A 101 2.17 -1.93 -14.26
N TYR A 102 1.28 -2.85 -14.63
CA TYR A 102 0.00 -2.48 -15.24
C TYR A 102 -0.94 -1.86 -14.20
N TYR A 103 -1.49 -0.68 -14.49
CA TYR A 103 -2.47 -0.03 -13.62
C TYR A 103 -3.71 0.39 -14.41
N ASP A 104 -4.82 -0.33 -14.21
CA ASP A 104 -6.10 -0.05 -14.87
C ASP A 104 -6.87 1.10 -14.18
N CYS A 105 -7.14 2.16 -14.94
CA CYS A 105 -7.89 3.32 -14.47
C CYS A 105 -9.40 3.08 -14.40
N LYS A 106 -9.90 1.95 -14.91
CA LYS A 106 -11.32 1.60 -14.95
C LYS A 106 -12.19 2.73 -15.52
N ARG A 107 -11.66 3.41 -16.54
CA ARG A 107 -12.33 4.51 -17.26
C ARG A 107 -12.39 4.21 -18.75
N PRO A 108 -13.43 4.64 -19.47
CA PRO A 108 -13.48 4.50 -20.92
C PRO A 108 -12.30 5.26 -21.54
N ALA A 109 -11.51 4.57 -22.36
CA ALA A 109 -10.53 5.23 -23.20
C ALA A 109 -11.27 6.17 -24.15
N HIS A 110 -10.84 7.42 -24.22
CA HIS A 110 -11.43 8.41 -25.12
C HIS A 110 -10.34 9.36 -25.60
N SER A 111 -10.36 9.65 -26.90
CA SER A 111 -9.40 10.54 -27.56
C SER A 111 -10.16 11.65 -28.28
N GLY A 112 -9.81 12.89 -27.99
CA GLY A 112 -10.27 14.05 -28.74
C GLY A 112 -9.18 14.55 -29.71
N ALA A 113 -9.48 15.59 -30.48
CA ALA A 113 -8.52 16.20 -31.40
C ALA A 113 -7.23 16.69 -30.70
N ASN A 114 -7.30 17.00 -29.40
CA ASN A 114 -6.22 17.61 -28.62
C ASN A 114 -5.81 16.82 -27.37
N TYR A 115 -6.35 15.62 -27.15
CA TYR A 115 -5.95 14.79 -26.00
C TYR A 115 -6.22 13.31 -26.23
N VAL A 116 -5.42 12.48 -25.56
CA VAL A 116 -5.66 11.05 -25.39
C VAL A 116 -5.79 10.78 -23.90
N VAL A 117 -6.83 10.05 -23.52
CA VAL A 117 -6.97 9.51 -22.15
C VAL A 117 -6.93 8.00 -22.27
N GLU A 118 -5.81 7.43 -21.85
CA GLU A 118 -5.57 5.99 -21.82
C GLU A 118 -6.43 5.32 -20.75
N PRO A 119 -6.78 4.04 -20.95
CA PRO A 119 -7.50 3.24 -19.95
C PRO A 119 -6.59 2.85 -18.76
N TYR A 120 -5.27 3.04 -18.89
CA TYR A 120 -4.27 2.78 -17.86
C TYR A 120 -3.57 4.07 -17.41
N LEU A 121 -2.84 4.00 -16.28
CA LEU A 121 -2.19 5.16 -15.71
C LEU A 121 -1.02 5.62 -16.61
N VAL A 122 -0.98 6.92 -16.91
CA VAL A 122 0.13 7.55 -17.62
C VAL A 122 0.58 8.77 -16.84
N VAL A 123 1.86 8.78 -16.49
CA VAL A 123 2.57 9.98 -16.06
C VAL A 123 3.15 10.61 -17.31
N TRP A 124 2.83 11.87 -17.58
CA TRP A 124 3.16 12.49 -18.87
C TRP A 124 3.88 13.83 -18.69
N GLN A 125 5.10 13.92 -19.21
CA GLN A 125 5.90 15.16 -19.24
C GLN A 125 5.94 15.88 -17.89
N TRP A 126 6.02 15.10 -16.81
CA TRP A 126 5.96 15.63 -15.46
C TRP A 126 7.32 16.18 -15.05
N ALA A 127 7.36 17.43 -14.59
CA ALA A 127 8.49 18.02 -13.89
C ALA A 127 8.19 18.04 -12.37
N PRO A 128 8.74 17.10 -11.58
CA PRO A 128 8.52 17.06 -10.14
C PRO A 128 9.11 18.29 -9.44
N SER A 129 8.42 18.80 -8.42
CA SER A 129 8.94 19.89 -7.58
C SER A 129 10.10 19.47 -6.67
N HIS A 130 10.23 18.17 -6.39
CA HIS A 130 11.29 17.55 -5.60
C HIS A 130 11.24 16.02 -5.75
N GLU A 131 12.22 15.32 -5.18
CA GLU A 131 12.16 13.86 -5.11
C GLU A 131 11.06 13.39 -4.15
N GLY A 132 10.47 12.23 -4.43
CA GLY A 132 9.39 11.70 -3.62
C GLY A 132 8.58 10.61 -4.31
N MET A 133 7.51 10.19 -3.64
CA MET A 133 6.59 9.16 -4.11
C MET A 133 5.37 9.79 -4.78
N LEU A 134 4.97 9.22 -5.91
CA LEU A 134 3.67 9.46 -6.52
C LEU A 134 2.64 8.55 -5.83
N THR A 135 1.52 9.11 -5.41
CA THR A 135 0.50 8.37 -4.67
C THR A 135 -0.86 8.43 -5.34
N LEU A 136 -1.61 7.34 -5.19
CA LEU A 136 -2.95 7.22 -5.74
C LEU A 136 -3.84 6.34 -4.86
N GLY A 137 -5.10 6.75 -4.68
CA GLY A 137 -6.11 5.92 -4.04
C GLY A 137 -6.58 4.78 -4.93
N ASP A 138 -6.71 3.58 -4.35
CA ASP A 138 -7.09 2.34 -5.05
C ASP A 138 -8.44 2.42 -5.78
N ASN A 139 -9.31 3.37 -5.39
CA ASN A 139 -10.61 3.61 -6.01
C ASN A 139 -10.75 5.03 -6.59
N ASN A 140 -9.69 5.56 -7.23
CA ASN A 140 -9.67 6.95 -7.70
C ASN A 140 -9.54 7.13 -9.22
N LYS A 141 -9.80 6.10 -10.03
CA LYS A 141 -9.82 6.17 -11.51
C LYS A 141 -8.61 6.88 -12.16
N CYS A 142 -7.41 6.62 -11.63
CA CYS A 142 -6.15 7.28 -12.03
C CYS A 142 -6.06 8.79 -11.79
N SER A 143 -6.90 9.36 -10.93
CA SER A 143 -6.68 10.71 -10.41
C SER A 143 -5.58 10.64 -9.34
N VAL A 144 -4.34 10.94 -9.73
CA VAL A 144 -3.20 10.97 -8.80
C VAL A 144 -3.29 12.16 -7.86
N ASP A 145 -2.71 12.02 -6.66
CA ASP A 145 -2.78 13.07 -5.63
C ASP A 145 -2.01 14.33 -6.04
N GLN A 146 -0.97 14.14 -6.87
CA GLN A 146 -0.13 15.21 -7.39
C GLN A 146 -0.80 16.05 -8.49
N GLY A 147 -2.01 15.68 -8.91
CA GLY A 147 -2.87 16.49 -9.76
C GLY A 147 -2.53 16.48 -11.25
N ALA A 148 -3.14 17.42 -11.98
CA ALA A 148 -3.18 17.44 -13.44
C ALA A 148 -1.80 17.63 -14.10
N GLY A 149 -0.82 18.19 -13.38
CA GLY A 149 0.55 18.33 -13.88
C GLY A 149 1.31 17.00 -14.03
N VAL A 150 0.76 15.91 -13.47
CA VAL A 150 1.34 14.56 -13.58
C VAL A 150 0.57 13.71 -14.58
N THR A 151 -0.75 13.62 -14.38
CA THR A 151 -1.64 12.78 -15.17
C THR A 151 -2.85 13.61 -15.59
N ASN A 152 -3.09 13.68 -16.89
CA ASN A 152 -4.20 14.45 -17.45
C ASN A 152 -5.55 13.99 -16.87
N GLY A 153 -6.39 14.96 -16.51
CA GLY A 153 -7.68 14.73 -15.87
C GLY A 153 -7.62 14.42 -14.37
N SER A 154 -6.45 14.43 -13.74
CA SER A 154 -6.33 14.28 -12.28
C SER A 154 -6.70 15.58 -11.56
N ALA A 155 -7.58 15.49 -10.57
CA ALA A 155 -7.94 16.66 -9.75
C ALA A 155 -6.81 17.05 -8.78
N GLY A 156 -6.06 16.07 -8.30
CA GLY A 156 -5.09 16.25 -7.23
C GLY A 156 -5.76 16.37 -5.86
N VAL A 157 -4.94 16.24 -4.81
CA VAL A 157 -5.34 16.48 -3.43
C VAL A 157 -4.83 17.87 -3.04
N HIS A 158 -5.68 18.65 -2.36
CA HIS A 158 -5.32 19.98 -1.92
C HIS A 158 -4.98 20.02 -0.42
N SER A 159 -4.01 20.88 -0.12
CA SER A 159 -3.57 21.32 1.19
C SER A 159 -3.63 22.86 1.24
N PRO A 160 -3.54 23.47 2.43
CA PRO A 160 -3.34 24.90 2.58
C PRO A 160 -2.26 25.53 1.66
N SER A 161 -1.15 24.84 1.40
CA SER A 161 -0.10 25.31 0.47
C SER A 161 -0.38 25.07 -1.01
N GLY A 162 -1.49 24.39 -1.36
CA GLY A 162 -1.87 24.09 -2.73
C GLY A 162 -1.99 22.60 -3.01
N VAL A 163 -1.80 22.21 -4.27
CA VAL A 163 -1.83 20.80 -4.68
C VAL A 163 -0.67 20.06 -4.02
N VAL A 164 -0.93 18.84 -3.57
CA VAL A 164 0.07 17.99 -2.92
C VAL A 164 1.20 17.64 -3.89
N GLY A 165 2.45 17.83 -3.48
CA GLY A 165 3.63 17.47 -4.28
C GLY A 165 3.95 15.96 -4.22
N PRO A 166 5.07 15.53 -4.83
CA PRO A 166 5.66 14.22 -4.56
C PRO A 166 5.77 13.99 -3.04
N ILE A 167 5.49 12.80 -2.52
CA ILE A 167 5.53 12.56 -1.08
C ILE A 167 6.97 12.29 -0.64
N ARG A 168 7.53 13.17 0.19
CA ARG A 168 8.86 12.96 0.78
C ARG A 168 8.81 11.85 1.84
N ASN A 169 9.97 11.27 2.13
CA ASN A 169 10.07 10.16 3.10
C ASN A 169 9.70 10.59 4.52
N ASP A 170 10.07 11.80 4.92
CA ASP A 170 9.76 12.39 6.22
C ASP A 170 8.28 12.78 6.37
N TRP A 171 7.52 12.84 5.27
CA TRP A 171 6.07 13.06 5.31
C TRP A 171 5.28 11.77 5.53
N VAL A 172 5.92 10.61 5.39
CA VAL A 172 5.29 9.31 5.65
C VAL A 172 5.19 9.09 7.16
N ILE A 173 3.95 8.98 7.63
CA ILE A 173 3.61 8.71 9.03
C ILE A 173 3.70 7.21 9.31
N GLY A 174 3.32 6.38 8.34
CA GLY A 174 3.37 4.92 8.48
C GLY A 174 3.09 4.19 7.17
N VAL A 175 3.39 2.89 7.19
CA VAL A 175 3.07 1.95 6.10
C VAL A 175 1.96 1.04 6.60
N ALA A 176 0.93 0.83 5.78
CA ALA A 176 -0.15 -0.08 6.11
C ALA A 176 0.38 -1.51 6.24
N GLY A 177 -0.18 -2.26 7.18
CA GLY A 177 0.12 -3.66 7.40
C GLY A 177 -1.14 -4.50 7.24
N GLY A 178 -0.97 -5.78 6.90
CA GLY A 178 -2.06 -6.75 6.94
C GLY A 178 -2.54 -6.92 8.38
N GLU A 179 -3.79 -6.54 8.65
CA GLU A 179 -4.46 -6.80 9.92
C GLU A 179 -5.72 -7.62 9.67
N ILE A 180 -6.04 -8.53 10.59
CA ILE A 180 -7.37 -9.15 10.63
C ILE A 180 -8.32 -8.05 11.16
N PRO A 181 -9.34 -7.62 10.38
CA PRO A 181 -10.12 -6.42 10.68
C PRO A 181 -10.69 -6.38 12.11
N TRP A 182 -11.03 -7.55 12.64
CA TRP A 182 -11.61 -7.70 13.98
C TRP A 182 -10.56 -7.66 15.09
N LEU A 183 -9.36 -8.20 14.86
CA LEU A 183 -8.24 -8.10 15.82
C LEU A 183 -7.69 -6.67 15.91
N GLY A 184 -7.75 -5.90 14.81
CA GLY A 184 -7.42 -4.46 14.84
C GLY A 184 -8.28 -3.66 15.82
N THR A 185 -9.50 -4.12 16.11
CA THR A 185 -10.37 -3.49 17.15
C THR A 185 -9.76 -3.61 18.55
N VAL A 186 -9.11 -4.74 18.87
CA VAL A 186 -8.41 -4.92 20.15
C VAL A 186 -7.26 -3.92 20.26
N LYS A 187 -6.49 -3.76 19.18
CA LYS A 187 -5.37 -2.81 19.10
C LYS A 187 -5.83 -1.37 19.35
N LEU A 188 -6.98 -0.98 18.79
CA LEU A 188 -7.58 0.33 19.05
C LEU A 188 -8.05 0.48 20.50
N MET A 189 -8.58 -0.59 21.11
CA MET A 189 -9.04 -0.61 22.50
C MET A 189 -7.89 -0.43 23.50
N VAL A 190 -6.74 -1.06 23.25
CA VAL A 190 -5.54 -0.96 24.11
C VAL A 190 -4.61 0.18 23.70
N GLY A 191 -5.01 0.98 22.70
CA GLY A 191 -4.26 2.14 22.25
C GLY A 191 -4.08 3.14 23.40
N GLY A 192 -2.89 3.73 23.49
CA GLY A 192 -2.59 4.75 24.51
C GLY A 192 -3.41 6.03 24.36
N PRO A 193 -3.19 7.04 25.23
CA PRO A 193 -3.98 8.28 25.29
C PRO A 193 -4.04 9.09 23.98
N ASN A 194 -3.09 8.86 23.06
CA ASN A 194 -3.00 9.54 21.77
C ASN A 194 -3.65 8.74 20.61
N SER A 195 -4.26 7.60 20.89
CA SER A 195 -4.99 6.80 19.90
C SER A 195 -6.40 7.35 19.69
N TYR A 196 -6.90 7.29 18.46
CA TYR A 196 -8.31 7.58 18.14
C TYR A 196 -9.29 6.63 18.87
N GLY A 197 -8.78 5.51 19.37
CA GLY A 197 -9.53 4.56 20.18
C GLY A 197 -10.62 3.83 19.39
N THR A 198 -11.63 3.32 20.09
CA THR A 198 -12.73 2.54 19.48
C THR A 198 -13.98 3.35 19.17
N ARG A 199 -13.90 4.69 19.21
CA ARG A 199 -15.10 5.57 19.12
C ARG A 199 -15.88 5.38 17.82
N ASP A 200 -15.16 5.18 16.71
CA ASP A 200 -15.74 5.04 15.38
C ASP A 200 -15.77 3.58 14.91
N VAL A 201 -15.49 2.61 15.79
CA VAL A 201 -15.52 1.19 15.44
C VAL A 201 -16.97 0.68 15.48
N PRO A 202 -17.52 0.19 14.36
CA PRO A 202 -18.90 -0.28 14.33
C PRO A 202 -19.08 -1.54 15.20
N LEU A 203 -20.27 -1.68 15.81
CA LEU A 203 -20.61 -2.79 16.71
C LEU A 203 -20.38 -4.17 16.07
N ILE A 204 -20.60 -4.29 14.76
CA ILE A 204 -20.39 -5.53 14.00
C ILE A 204 -18.93 -6.00 14.10
N SER A 205 -17.95 -5.09 14.18
CA SER A 205 -16.54 -5.46 14.36
C SER A 205 -16.30 -6.15 15.70
N PHE A 206 -16.97 -5.71 16.76
CA PHE A 206 -16.89 -6.34 18.09
C PHE A 206 -17.59 -7.69 18.14
N LEU A 207 -18.77 -7.81 17.51
CA LEU A 207 -19.48 -9.09 17.43
C LEU A 207 -18.69 -10.11 16.62
N ALA A 208 -18.08 -9.69 15.51
CA ALA A 208 -17.22 -10.55 14.71
C ALA A 208 -15.94 -10.95 15.46
N LEU A 209 -15.33 -10.03 16.21
CA LEU A 209 -14.21 -10.35 17.11
C LEU A 209 -14.61 -11.40 18.15
N ALA A 210 -15.74 -11.21 18.81
CA ALA A 210 -16.25 -12.17 19.80
C ALA A 210 -16.55 -13.54 19.17
N ALA A 211 -17.12 -13.57 17.96
CA ALA A 211 -17.39 -14.79 17.21
C ALA A 211 -16.09 -15.52 16.83
N VAL A 212 -15.04 -14.79 16.44
CA VAL A 212 -13.73 -15.37 16.12
C VAL A 212 -13.08 -15.98 17.36
N ILE A 213 -13.06 -15.25 18.48
CA ILE A 213 -12.52 -15.75 19.75
C ILE A 213 -13.31 -16.98 20.20
N GLY A 214 -14.65 -16.90 20.19
CA GLY A 214 -15.52 -18.02 20.54
C GLY A 214 -15.31 -19.23 19.64
N GLY A 215 -15.14 -19.02 18.33
CA GLY A 215 -14.85 -20.06 17.36
C GLY A 215 -13.50 -20.74 17.61
N VAL A 216 -12.44 -19.98 17.88
CA VAL A 216 -11.11 -20.53 18.21
C VAL A 216 -11.15 -21.36 19.49
N VAL A 217 -11.88 -20.89 20.52
CA VAL A 217 -12.04 -21.62 21.78
C VAL A 217 -12.91 -22.87 21.63
N ALA A 218 -13.96 -22.81 20.80
CA ALA A 218 -14.87 -23.93 20.56
C ALA A 218 -14.31 -24.95 19.55
N ALA A 219 -13.36 -24.57 18.70
CA ALA A 219 -12.81 -25.41 17.65
C ALA A 219 -12.27 -26.76 18.17
N PRO A 220 -11.46 -26.84 19.25
CA PRO A 220 -11.00 -28.12 19.79
C PRO A 220 -12.15 -29.06 20.15
N LEU A 221 -13.17 -28.56 20.86
CA LEU A 221 -14.34 -29.34 21.29
C LEU A 221 -15.17 -29.83 20.10
N ALA A 222 -15.35 -28.97 19.11
CA ALA A 222 -16.06 -29.32 17.88
C ALA A 222 -15.29 -30.37 17.08
N THR A 223 -13.97 -30.20 16.92
CA THR A 223 -13.14 -31.16 16.19
C THR A 223 -13.13 -32.53 16.86
N GLU A 224 -13.06 -32.59 18.19
CA GLU A 224 -13.14 -33.85 18.92
C GLU A 224 -14.50 -34.54 18.73
N SER A 225 -15.60 -33.78 18.83
CA SER A 225 -16.94 -34.31 18.65
C SER A 225 -17.17 -34.85 17.23
N VAL A 226 -16.71 -34.11 16.22
CA VAL A 226 -16.80 -34.51 14.80
C VAL A 226 -15.92 -35.72 14.53
N PHE A 227 -14.70 -35.75 15.08
CA PHE A 227 -13.78 -36.86 14.90
C PHE A 227 -14.32 -38.14 15.55
N ARG A 228 -14.86 -38.06 16.77
CA ARG A 228 -15.54 -39.18 17.44
C ARG A 228 -16.75 -39.67 16.65
N TRP A 229 -17.58 -38.74 16.16
CA TRP A 229 -18.74 -39.10 15.33
C TRP A 229 -18.34 -39.80 14.03
N TRP A 230 -17.27 -39.34 13.38
CA TRP A 230 -16.75 -39.94 12.16
C TRP A 230 -16.13 -41.32 12.42
N LEU A 231 -15.30 -41.45 13.47
CA LEU A 231 -14.69 -42.71 13.89
C LEU A 231 -15.73 -43.78 14.24
N ASN A 232 -16.81 -43.41 14.93
CA ASN A 232 -17.90 -44.35 15.26
C ASN A 232 -18.68 -44.84 14.02
N ARG A 233 -18.54 -44.17 12.87
CA ARG A 233 -19.15 -44.59 11.60
C ARG A 233 -18.21 -45.43 10.73
N SER A 234 -16.92 -45.49 11.05
CA SER A 234 -15.98 -46.35 10.32
C SER A 234 -16.25 -47.84 10.58
N PRO A 235 -16.28 -48.68 9.53
CA PRO A 235 -16.51 -50.12 9.68
C PRO A 235 -15.43 -50.81 10.52
N GLU A 236 -14.18 -50.35 10.42
CA GLU A 236 -13.06 -50.95 11.18
C GLU A 236 -13.25 -50.82 12.70
N MET A 237 -13.86 -49.73 13.20
CA MET A 237 -14.17 -49.61 14.63
C MET A 237 -15.32 -50.51 15.08
N LYS A 238 -16.24 -50.89 14.20
CA LYS A 238 -17.30 -51.85 14.56
C LYS A 238 -16.72 -53.24 14.75
N ASP A 239 -15.80 -53.64 13.87
CA ASP A 239 -15.11 -54.92 13.97
C ASP A 239 -14.23 -55.01 15.24
N TYR A 240 -13.58 -53.91 15.65
CA TYR A 240 -12.86 -53.86 16.95
C TYR A 240 -13.78 -53.92 18.19
N VAL A 241 -15.02 -53.43 18.11
CA VAL A 241 -15.99 -53.51 19.21
C VAL A 241 -16.68 -54.87 19.25
N GLU A 242 -16.81 -55.55 18.11
CA GLU A 242 -17.41 -56.87 17.97
C GLU A 242 -16.39 -58.02 18.06
N ASP A 243 -15.08 -57.75 18.18
CA ASP A 243 -14.06 -58.80 18.35
C ASP A 243 -14.20 -59.47 19.74
N PRO A 244 -14.65 -60.74 19.80
CA PRO A 244 -14.93 -61.46 21.05
C PRO A 244 -13.68 -61.84 21.86
N ALA A 245 -12.49 -61.36 21.48
CA ALA A 245 -11.24 -61.65 22.17
C ALA A 245 -11.16 -61.09 23.61
N GLN A 246 -11.91 -60.04 23.97
CA GLN A 246 -11.98 -59.54 25.35
C GLN A 246 -13.08 -60.18 26.21
N GLU A 247 -14.21 -60.58 25.61
CA GLU A 247 -15.29 -61.27 26.34
C GLU A 247 -14.82 -62.63 26.87
N LYS A 248 -13.97 -63.33 26.11
CA LYS A 248 -13.39 -64.61 26.54
C LYS A 248 -12.37 -64.51 27.68
N VAL A 249 -11.79 -63.34 27.97
CA VAL A 249 -10.84 -63.19 29.09
C VAL A 249 -11.57 -63.00 30.41
N ALA A 250 -12.72 -62.32 30.41
CA ALA A 250 -13.54 -62.15 31.61
C ALA A 250 -14.24 -63.44 32.04
N ASP A 251 -14.65 -64.28 31.09
CA ASP A 251 -15.27 -65.58 31.40
C ASP A 251 -14.23 -66.61 31.90
N PHE A 252 -12.94 -66.50 31.50
CA PHE A 252 -11.90 -67.46 31.89
C PHE A 252 -11.33 -67.23 33.31
N GLU A 253 -11.58 -66.08 33.93
CA GLU A 253 -11.21 -65.81 35.33
C GLU A 253 -12.31 -66.20 36.34
N SER A 254 -13.44 -66.73 35.86
CA SER A 254 -14.57 -67.13 36.72
C SER A 254 -14.83 -68.64 36.85
N GLU A 255 -13.94 -69.49 36.30
CA GLU A 255 -13.91 -70.95 36.55
C GLU A 255 -12.78 -71.40 37.48
#